data_AF-A0A7D9KZX2-F1
#
_entry.id   AF-A0A7D9KZX2-F1
#
_cell.length_a   1.000
_cell.length_b   1.000
_cell.length_c   1.000
_cell.angle_alpha   90.00
_cell.angle_beta   90.00
_cell.angle_gamma   90.00
#
_symmetry.space_group_name_H-M   'P 1'
#
loop_
_entity.id
_entity.type
_entity.pdbx_description
1 polymer ?
#
loop_
_entity_poly.entity_id
_entity_poly.type
_entity_poly.pdbx_seq_one_letter_code
_entity_poly.pdbx_strand_id
1 'polypeptide(L)'
;MRQISSLLKKVSLDLNKEKYPNIHVNLCRYNRKLNYFLRDTKVGVNLTVCWNGDIYKNLTVSIDLTPAIPVVISERQMRDVNEHAWKELADRSFHVVPYLKRGENEEWRASFSLAEVRIVRNLTKKQISLYKCLKFLRDLHGNVLAHIPSYHLKTFLLTTLYQNPDEQNVELIERENFYSSASWILLLLKKIAEYPLDERNIEHFFLKFRLSLIDYDMRWCASILEHLKSS
;
A
#
# COMPACT_ATOMS: atom_id res chain seq x y z
N MET A 1 3.77 19.37 -21.86
CA MET A 1 2.33 19.04 -21.71
C MET A 1 1.70 18.19 -22.84
N ARG A 2 2.30 17.98 -24.03
CA ARG A 2 1.68 17.15 -25.12
C ARG A 2 1.84 15.62 -24.97
N GLN A 3 2.86 15.15 -24.26
CA GLN A 3 3.22 13.72 -24.16
C GLN A 3 2.27 12.86 -23.31
N ILE A 4 1.63 13.44 -22.28
CA ILE A 4 0.67 12.71 -21.44
C ILE A 4 -0.54 12.26 -22.27
N SER A 5 -0.99 13.08 -23.23
CA SER A 5 -2.11 12.72 -24.11
C SER A 5 -1.84 11.52 -25.02
N SER A 6 -0.60 11.34 -25.48
CA SER A 6 -0.22 10.20 -26.34
C SER A 6 -0.07 8.91 -25.54
N LEU A 7 0.46 8.97 -24.31
CA LEU A 7 0.54 7.81 -23.43
C LEU A 7 -0.86 7.31 -23.04
N LEU A 8 -1.78 8.23 -22.73
CA LEU A 8 -3.17 7.91 -22.39
C LEU A 8 -3.95 7.33 -23.58
N LYS A 9 -3.73 7.83 -24.80
CA LYS A 9 -4.28 7.23 -26.03
C LYS A 9 -3.78 5.79 -26.20
N LYS A 10 -2.49 5.55 -25.93
CA LYS A 10 -1.91 4.20 -26.01
C LYS A 10 -2.50 3.26 -24.98
N VAL A 11 -2.58 3.66 -23.70
CA VAL A 11 -3.20 2.85 -22.63
C VAL A 11 -4.66 2.54 -22.95
N SER A 12 -5.43 3.51 -23.44
CA SER A 12 -6.82 3.27 -23.86
C SER A 12 -6.91 2.29 -25.03
N LEU A 13 -6.01 2.37 -26.01
CA LEU A 13 -5.97 1.43 -27.13
C LEU A 13 -5.57 0.02 -26.68
N ASP A 14 -4.59 -0.10 -25.79
CA ASP A 14 -4.09 -1.38 -25.29
C ASP A 14 -5.15 -2.09 -24.42
N LEU A 15 -5.85 -1.35 -23.54
CA LEU A 15 -6.97 -1.88 -22.76
C LEU A 15 -8.16 -2.32 -23.63
N ASN A 16 -8.43 -1.61 -24.73
CA ASN A 16 -9.46 -2.01 -25.70
C ASN A 16 -9.04 -3.25 -26.50
N LYS A 17 -7.74 -3.44 -26.76
CA LYS A 17 -7.20 -4.61 -27.47
C LYS A 17 -7.23 -5.89 -26.64
N GLU A 18 -7.07 -5.79 -25.31
CA GLU A 18 -7.03 -6.96 -24.43
C GLU A 18 -8.41 -7.62 -24.16
N LYS A 19 -9.47 -7.21 -24.87
CA LYS A 19 -10.83 -7.80 -24.77
C LYS A 19 -11.28 -7.97 -23.31
N TYR A 20 -11.35 -6.87 -22.57
CA TYR A 20 -12.16 -6.80 -21.36
C TYR A 20 -13.57 -6.34 -21.76
N PRO A 21 -14.49 -7.25 -22.14
CA PRO A 21 -15.80 -6.88 -22.72
C PRO A 21 -16.66 -6.03 -21.77
N ASN A 22 -16.34 -6.06 -20.47
CA ASN A 22 -17.08 -5.34 -19.43
C ASN A 22 -16.39 -4.03 -19.02
N ILE A 23 -15.17 -3.75 -19.48
CA ILE A 23 -14.49 -2.47 -19.26
C ILE A 23 -14.84 -1.54 -20.42
N HIS A 24 -15.95 -0.82 -20.28
CA HIS A 24 -16.21 0.34 -21.13
C HIS A 24 -15.47 1.54 -20.54
N VAL A 25 -14.29 1.88 -21.07
CA VAL A 25 -13.69 3.19 -20.80
C VAL A 25 -14.54 4.21 -21.54
N ASN A 26 -15.58 4.70 -20.86
CA ASN A 26 -16.50 5.66 -21.44
C ASN A 26 -15.81 7.05 -21.44
N LEU A 27 -14.88 7.23 -22.39
CA LEU A 27 -14.33 8.55 -22.75
C LEU A 27 -15.42 9.47 -23.35
N CYS A 28 -16.64 8.96 -23.55
CA CYS A 28 -17.79 9.69 -24.07
C CYS A 28 -18.40 10.62 -23.01
N ARG A 29 -17.61 11.58 -22.56
CA ARG A 29 -17.98 12.95 -22.17
C ARG A 29 -16.73 13.59 -21.59
N TYR A 30 -15.72 13.80 -22.44
CA TYR A 30 -14.82 14.93 -22.23
C TYR A 30 -15.64 16.21 -22.41
N ASN A 31 -16.42 16.56 -21.39
CA ASN A 31 -17.00 17.89 -21.29
C ASN A 31 -15.87 18.78 -20.77
N ARG A 32 -15.33 19.65 -21.63
CA ARG A 32 -14.31 20.66 -21.26
C ARG A 32 -14.70 21.49 -20.02
N LYS A 33 -15.97 21.50 -19.62
CA LYS A 33 -16.48 22.21 -18.45
C LYS A 33 -16.54 21.39 -17.15
N LEU A 34 -16.38 20.06 -17.21
CA LEU A 34 -16.44 19.16 -16.05
C LEU A 34 -15.08 18.46 -15.87
N ASN A 35 -14.14 19.14 -15.21
CA ASN A 35 -12.78 18.69 -14.91
C ASN A 35 -12.70 17.48 -13.92
N TYR A 36 -13.77 16.70 -13.75
CA TYR A 36 -13.85 15.67 -12.71
C TYR A 36 -13.24 14.32 -13.11
N PHE A 37 -13.04 14.07 -14.41
CA PHE A 37 -12.49 12.79 -14.89
C PHE A 37 -11.00 12.67 -14.64
N LEU A 38 -10.27 13.78 -14.78
CA LEU A 38 -8.81 13.80 -14.76
C LEU A 38 -8.37 15.02 -13.96
N ARG A 39 -7.71 14.76 -12.84
CA ARG A 39 -7.23 15.80 -11.93
C ARG A 39 -5.73 15.68 -11.83
N ASP A 40 -5.02 16.75 -12.18
CA ASP A 40 -3.61 16.87 -11.84
C ASP A 40 -3.49 16.83 -10.31
N THR A 41 -2.74 15.86 -9.82
CA THR A 41 -2.33 15.82 -8.41
C THR A 41 -0.98 16.49 -8.29
N LYS A 42 -0.54 16.70 -7.05
CA LYS A 42 0.79 17.26 -6.80
C LYS A 42 1.91 16.42 -7.44
N VAL A 43 1.75 15.10 -7.49
CA VAL A 43 2.83 14.14 -7.84
C VAL A 43 2.54 13.31 -9.11
N GLY A 44 1.44 13.58 -9.80
CA GLY A 44 1.00 12.79 -10.95
C GLY A 44 -0.40 13.16 -11.41
N VAL A 45 -1.14 12.17 -11.88
CA VAL A 45 -2.52 12.37 -12.41
C VAL A 45 -3.45 11.40 -11.72
N ASN A 46 -4.59 11.89 -11.23
CA ASN A 46 -5.68 11.05 -10.75
C ASN A 46 -6.77 10.96 -11.82
N LEU A 47 -7.20 9.73 -12.11
CA LEU A 47 -8.25 9.40 -13.04
C LEU A 47 -9.43 8.85 -12.24
N THR A 48 -10.61 9.47 -12.35
CA THR A 48 -11.83 8.97 -11.71
C THR A 48 -12.74 8.32 -12.76
N VAL A 49 -13.04 7.03 -12.55
CA VAL A 49 -13.87 6.21 -13.43
C VAL A 49 -15.15 5.83 -12.69
N CYS A 50 -16.30 6.22 -13.23
CA CYS A 50 -17.59 5.72 -12.75
C CYS A 50 -17.90 4.40 -13.47
N TRP A 51 -17.80 3.30 -12.74
CA TRP A 51 -18.08 1.95 -13.18
C TRP A 51 -19.56 1.60 -12.95
N ASN A 52 -20.23 1.17 -14.01
CA ASN A 52 -21.63 0.74 -13.94
C ASN A 52 -21.81 -0.59 -14.68
N GLY A 53 -21.09 -1.62 -14.21
CA GLY A 53 -21.16 -2.97 -14.76
C GLY A 53 -22.27 -3.80 -14.14
N ASP A 54 -22.45 -5.02 -14.64
CA ASP A 54 -23.56 -5.89 -14.24
C ASP A 54 -23.53 -6.28 -12.77
N ILE A 55 -22.34 -6.53 -12.22
CA ILE A 55 -22.11 -6.92 -10.82
C ILE A 55 -22.00 -5.70 -9.91
N TYR A 56 -21.23 -4.69 -10.33
CA TYR A 56 -20.95 -3.49 -9.55
C TYR A 56 -21.58 -2.29 -10.23
N LYS A 57 -22.75 -1.88 -9.75
CA LYS A 57 -23.46 -0.69 -10.23
C LYS A 57 -23.04 0.53 -9.43
N ASN A 58 -22.92 1.68 -10.09
CA ASN A 58 -22.57 2.98 -9.46
C ASN A 58 -21.26 2.98 -8.65
N LEU A 59 -20.27 2.20 -9.05
CA LEU A 59 -18.98 2.14 -8.37
C LEU A 59 -18.05 3.24 -8.90
N THR A 60 -17.65 4.19 -8.05
CA THR A 60 -16.62 5.17 -8.43
C THR A 60 -15.24 4.63 -8.06
N VAL A 61 -14.38 4.47 -9.06
CA VAL A 61 -12.99 4.03 -8.92
C VAL A 61 -12.06 5.21 -9.17
N SER A 62 -11.11 5.41 -8.26
CA SER A 62 -10.04 6.40 -8.41
C SER A 62 -8.74 5.69 -8.73
N ILE A 63 -8.05 6.14 -9.78
CA ILE A 63 -6.83 5.53 -10.32
C ILE A 63 -5.73 6.58 -10.33
N ASP A 64 -4.69 6.37 -9.51
CA ASP A 64 -3.52 7.23 -9.51
C ASP A 64 -2.50 6.75 -10.55
N LEU A 65 -2.14 7.66 -11.46
CA LEU A 65 -1.07 7.51 -12.43
C LEU A 65 0.15 8.27 -11.91
N THR A 66 1.14 7.52 -11.43
CA THR A 66 2.38 8.07 -10.86
C THR A 66 3.55 7.81 -11.81
N PRO A 67 4.29 8.85 -12.24
CA PRO A 67 5.54 8.67 -12.95
C PRO A 67 6.54 7.85 -12.12
N ALA A 68 7.23 6.92 -12.75
CA ALA A 68 8.21 6.06 -12.09
C ALA A 68 9.43 5.92 -12.98
N ILE A 69 10.62 6.13 -12.40
CA ILE A 69 11.90 6.00 -13.09
C ILE A 69 12.62 4.78 -12.51
N PRO A 70 12.98 3.77 -13.32
CA PRO A 70 13.76 2.64 -12.84
C PRO A 70 15.19 3.08 -12.49
N VAL A 71 15.70 2.59 -11.37
CA VAL A 71 17.04 2.86 -10.85
C VAL A 71 17.68 1.55 -10.46
N VAL A 72 18.95 1.38 -10.81
CA VAL A 72 19.81 0.29 -10.35
C VAL A 72 20.82 0.87 -9.36
N ILE A 73 20.94 0.24 -8.20
CA ILE A 73 21.82 0.72 -7.13
C ILE A 73 23.13 -0.08 -7.02
N SER A 74 24.18 0.63 -6.59
CA SER A 74 25.51 0.07 -6.35
C SER A 74 25.55 -0.80 -5.08
N GLU A 75 26.63 -1.59 -4.93
CA GLU A 75 26.87 -2.37 -3.71
C GLU A 75 27.00 -1.50 -2.46
N ARG A 76 27.52 -0.28 -2.61
CA ARG A 76 27.59 0.68 -1.52
C ARG A 76 26.19 1.08 -1.04
N GLN A 77 25.27 1.33 -1.97
CA GLN A 77 23.88 1.72 -1.66
C GLN A 77 23.04 0.54 -1.15
N MET A 78 23.40 -0.70 -1.49
CA MET A 78 22.77 -1.89 -0.89
C MET A 78 22.96 -1.97 0.63
N ARG A 79 23.93 -1.25 1.21
CA ARG A 79 24.13 -1.19 2.66
C ARG A 79 22.97 -0.53 3.40
N ASP A 80 22.21 0.33 2.71
CA ASP A 80 21.03 1.03 3.23
C ASP A 80 19.77 0.16 3.15
N VAL A 81 19.85 -1.01 2.50
CA VAL A 81 18.76 -1.98 2.36
C VAL A 81 18.79 -2.97 3.51
N ASN A 82 17.62 -3.31 4.07
CA ASN A 82 17.53 -4.34 5.09
C ASN A 82 17.88 -5.73 4.56
N GLU A 83 18.55 -6.54 5.39
CA GLU A 83 19.06 -7.86 5.00
C GLU A 83 17.95 -8.81 4.54
N HIS A 84 16.80 -8.83 5.23
CA HIS A 84 15.65 -9.65 4.85
C HIS A 84 15.02 -9.24 3.51
N ALA A 85 15.28 -8.02 3.02
CA ALA A 85 14.79 -7.54 1.73
C ALA A 85 15.78 -7.79 0.58
N TRP A 86 17.00 -8.27 0.84
CA TRP A 86 18.02 -8.47 -0.19
C TRP A 86 17.60 -9.46 -1.28
N LYS A 87 16.94 -10.56 -0.89
CA LYS A 87 16.43 -11.56 -1.85
C LYS A 87 15.42 -10.95 -2.81
N GLU A 88 14.58 -10.05 -2.32
CA GLU A 88 13.52 -9.41 -3.10
C GLU A 88 14.06 -8.31 -4.03
N LEU A 89 15.29 -7.84 -3.77
CA LEU A 89 16.04 -6.87 -4.56
C LEU A 89 17.32 -7.48 -5.17
N ALA A 90 17.27 -8.77 -5.56
CA ALA A 90 18.42 -9.47 -6.15
C ALA A 90 18.94 -8.81 -7.45
N ASP A 91 18.05 -8.18 -8.22
CA ASP A 91 18.40 -7.41 -9.42
C ASP A 91 18.93 -6.00 -9.10
N ARG A 92 19.04 -5.64 -7.81
CA ARG A 92 19.48 -4.35 -7.28
C ARG A 92 18.70 -3.17 -7.87
N SER A 93 17.45 -3.38 -8.27
CA SER A 93 16.64 -2.37 -8.94
C SER A 93 15.38 -2.00 -8.16
N PHE A 94 15.02 -0.72 -8.20
CA PHE A 94 13.74 -0.20 -7.72
C PHE A 94 13.33 1.02 -8.55
N HIS A 95 12.19 1.63 -8.23
CA HIS A 95 11.73 2.83 -8.93
C HIS A 95 11.83 4.06 -8.04
N VAL A 96 12.18 5.22 -8.58
CA VAL A 96 11.93 6.48 -7.90
C VAL A 96 10.64 7.11 -8.43
N VAL A 97 9.85 7.66 -7.51
CA VAL A 97 8.57 8.31 -7.81
C VAL A 97 8.54 9.72 -7.21
N PRO A 98 7.83 10.68 -7.82
CA PRO A 98 7.68 12.00 -7.23
C PRO A 98 7.03 11.93 -5.85
N TYR A 99 7.55 12.73 -4.92
CA TYR A 99 7.04 12.89 -3.57
C TYR A 99 7.02 14.37 -3.21
N LEU A 100 5.89 14.80 -2.64
CA LEU A 100 5.74 16.17 -2.17
C LEU A 100 5.25 16.12 -0.73
N LYS A 101 6.17 16.41 0.19
CA LYS A 101 5.80 16.72 1.57
C LYS A 101 5.24 18.14 1.63
N ARG A 102 4.34 18.38 2.58
CA ARG A 102 3.65 19.67 2.70
C ARG A 102 4.67 20.76 3.08
N GLY A 103 4.92 21.70 2.16
CA GLY A 103 5.84 22.83 2.38
C GLY A 103 7.28 22.63 1.89
N GLU A 104 7.57 21.51 1.22
CA GLU A 104 8.91 21.19 0.70
C GLU A 104 8.94 21.25 -0.85
N ASN A 105 10.14 21.31 -1.42
CA ASN A 105 10.39 21.32 -2.86
C ASN A 105 10.03 19.95 -3.50
N GLU A 106 10.00 19.90 -4.83
CA GLU A 106 9.79 18.66 -5.59
C GLU A 106 10.90 17.64 -5.28
N GLU A 107 10.57 16.60 -4.52
CA GLU A 107 11.50 15.53 -4.16
C GLU A 107 11.13 14.20 -4.84
N TRP A 108 12.09 13.29 -4.88
CA TRP A 108 11.89 11.92 -5.36
C TRP A 108 12.05 10.96 -4.19
N ARG A 109 11.17 9.97 -4.08
CA ARG A 109 11.28 8.90 -3.09
C ARG A 109 11.50 7.55 -3.75
N ALA A 110 12.19 6.65 -3.06
CA ALA A 110 12.28 5.25 -3.45
C ALA A 110 10.90 4.58 -3.37
N SER A 111 10.60 3.73 -4.35
CA SER A 111 9.40 2.93 -4.48
C SER A 111 9.78 1.50 -4.82
N PHE A 112 9.34 0.59 -3.96
CA PHE A 112 9.61 -0.84 -4.06
C PHE A 112 8.38 -1.63 -4.52
N SER A 113 7.39 -0.96 -5.14
CA SER A 113 6.08 -1.57 -5.41
C SER A 113 6.13 -2.86 -6.24
N LEU A 114 7.08 -3.01 -7.16
CA LEU A 114 7.23 -4.27 -7.90
C LEU A 114 7.73 -5.41 -7.00
N ALA A 115 8.71 -5.15 -6.13
CA ALA A 115 9.18 -6.12 -5.15
C ALA A 115 8.08 -6.47 -4.14
N GLU A 116 7.34 -5.47 -3.65
CA GLU A 116 6.18 -5.68 -2.78
C GLU A 116 5.11 -6.59 -3.41
N VAL A 117 4.84 -6.42 -4.71
CA VAL A 117 3.90 -7.30 -5.44
C VAL A 117 4.42 -8.74 -5.49
N ARG A 118 5.72 -8.96 -5.67
CA ARG A 118 6.32 -10.30 -5.65
C ARG A 118 6.16 -10.94 -4.27
N ILE A 119 6.47 -10.21 -3.20
CA ILE A 119 6.31 -10.67 -1.81
C ILE A 119 4.85 -11.03 -1.53
N VAL A 120 3.91 -10.12 -1.82
CA VAL A 120 2.48 -10.33 -1.56
C VAL A 120 1.92 -11.53 -2.32
N ARG A 121 2.41 -11.81 -3.54
CA ARG A 121 2.02 -13.00 -4.31
C ARG A 121 2.49 -14.32 -3.68
N ASN A 122 3.56 -14.28 -2.90
CA ASN A 122 4.13 -15.44 -2.23
C ASN A 122 3.57 -15.66 -0.81
N LEU A 123 2.75 -14.74 -0.30
CA LEU A 123 2.08 -14.90 0.99
C LEU A 123 1.06 -16.04 0.93
N THR A 124 0.85 -16.73 2.06
CA THR A 124 -0.20 -17.74 2.18
C THR A 124 -1.58 -17.10 2.11
N LYS A 125 -2.61 -17.91 1.83
CA LYS A 125 -4.01 -17.45 1.88
C LYS A 125 -4.36 -16.82 3.23
N LYS A 126 -3.85 -17.40 4.33
CA LYS A 126 -4.07 -16.91 5.69
C LYS A 126 -3.45 -15.53 5.89
N GLN A 127 -2.19 -15.35 5.51
CA GLN A 127 -1.48 -14.07 5.59
C GLN A 127 -2.14 -12.98 4.74
N ILE A 128 -2.57 -13.32 3.52
CA ILE A 128 -3.33 -12.39 2.66
C ILE A 128 -4.65 -11.98 3.32
N SER A 129 -5.37 -12.92 3.92
CA SER A 129 -6.62 -12.63 4.64
C SER A 129 -6.37 -11.73 5.86
N LEU A 130 -5.30 -11.98 6.62
CA LEU A 130 -4.90 -11.12 7.74
C LEU A 130 -4.60 -9.69 7.26
N TYR A 131 -3.85 -9.53 6.17
CA TYR A 131 -3.59 -8.22 5.56
C TYR A 131 -4.88 -7.49 5.14
N LYS A 132 -5.79 -8.20 4.47
CA LYS A 132 -7.08 -7.66 4.03
C LYS A 132 -7.93 -7.24 5.23
N CYS A 133 -7.97 -8.05 6.29
CA CYS A 133 -8.67 -7.72 7.52
C CYS A 133 -8.10 -6.46 8.17
N LEU A 134 -6.77 -6.34 8.30
CA LEU A 134 -6.15 -5.12 8.86
C LEU A 134 -6.55 -3.87 8.06
N LYS A 135 -6.50 -3.93 6.73
CA LYS A 135 -6.92 -2.82 5.88
C LYS A 135 -8.39 -2.48 6.07
N PHE A 136 -9.26 -3.49 6.06
CA PHE A 136 -10.70 -3.32 6.23
C PHE A 136 -11.05 -2.70 7.58
N LEU A 137 -10.46 -3.20 8.67
CA LEU A 137 -10.67 -2.69 10.01
C LEU A 137 -10.18 -1.24 10.15
N ARG A 138 -9.04 -0.92 9.53
CA ARG A 138 -8.57 0.47 9.44
C ARG A 138 -9.52 1.34 8.62
N ASP A 139 -10.05 0.85 7.50
CA ASP A 139 -11.01 1.62 6.69
C ASP A 139 -12.32 1.86 7.43
N LEU A 140 -12.76 0.91 8.25
CA LEU A 140 -13.98 0.99 9.05
C LEU A 140 -13.81 1.88 10.29
N HIS A 141 -12.69 1.77 11.00
CA HIS A 141 -12.48 2.40 12.32
C HIS A 141 -11.41 3.50 12.32
N GLY A 142 -10.34 3.35 11.54
CA GLY A 142 -9.19 4.26 11.54
C GLY A 142 -9.40 5.55 10.73
N ASN A 143 -10.17 5.49 9.64
CA ASN A 143 -10.40 6.66 8.78
C ASN A 143 -11.34 7.73 9.36
N VAL A 144 -11.87 7.52 10.57
CA VAL A 144 -12.74 8.50 11.24
C VAL A 144 -11.94 9.52 12.07
N LEU A 145 -10.71 9.20 12.49
CA LEU A 145 -9.93 10.03 13.43
C LEU A 145 -8.55 10.46 12.90
N ALA A 146 -7.84 9.62 12.14
CA ALA A 146 -6.61 9.98 11.43
C ALA A 146 -6.26 8.93 10.35
N HIS A 147 -6.06 9.36 9.10
CA HIS A 147 -5.88 8.44 7.97
C HIS A 147 -4.53 7.69 8.03
N ILE A 148 -4.55 6.41 8.42
CA ILE A 148 -3.39 5.50 8.35
C ILE A 148 -3.20 5.03 6.89
N PRO A 149 -2.10 5.36 6.21
CA PRO A 149 -1.85 4.85 4.87
C PRO A 149 -1.80 3.32 4.84
N SER A 150 -2.37 2.72 3.80
CA SER A 150 -2.30 1.24 3.60
C SER A 150 -0.87 0.72 3.55
N TYR A 151 0.06 1.61 3.19
CA TYR A 151 1.48 1.39 3.18
C TYR A 151 2.01 1.00 4.57
N HIS A 152 1.68 1.74 5.63
CA HIS A 152 2.18 1.46 6.98
C HIS A 152 1.70 0.12 7.51
N LEU A 153 0.43 -0.25 7.26
CA LEU A 153 -0.09 -1.57 7.66
C LEU A 153 0.58 -2.71 6.88
N LYS A 154 0.88 -2.50 5.59
CA LYS A 154 1.61 -3.47 4.79
C LYS A 154 3.03 -3.64 5.30
N THR A 155 3.72 -2.53 5.52
CA THR A 155 5.08 -2.53 6.06
C THR A 155 5.11 -3.23 7.40
N PHE A 156 4.22 -2.87 8.33
CA PHE A 156 4.10 -3.52 9.63
C PHE A 156 3.89 -5.03 9.54
N LEU A 157 2.98 -5.48 8.66
CA LEU A 157 2.73 -6.91 8.50
C LEU A 157 3.95 -7.62 7.93
N LEU A 158 4.56 -7.09 6.87
CA LEU A 158 5.72 -7.70 6.24
C LEU A 158 6.92 -7.71 7.19
N THR A 159 7.16 -6.64 7.95
CA THR A 159 8.22 -6.66 8.96
C THR A 159 7.93 -7.66 10.07
N THR A 160 6.70 -7.73 10.59
CA THR A 160 6.31 -8.73 11.60
C THR A 160 6.54 -10.17 11.11
N LEU A 161 6.29 -10.43 9.82
CA LEU A 161 6.51 -11.75 9.22
C LEU A 161 7.99 -12.08 8.99
N TYR A 162 8.83 -11.10 8.66
CA TYR A 162 10.17 -11.36 8.10
C TYR A 162 11.36 -10.73 8.86
N GLN A 163 11.16 -9.78 9.78
CA GLN A 163 12.28 -9.09 10.44
C GLN A 163 13.00 -9.88 11.53
N ASN A 164 12.42 -10.98 12.02
CA ASN A 164 13.08 -11.88 12.97
C ASN A 164 13.36 -13.23 12.29
N PRO A 165 14.52 -13.41 11.64
CA PRO A 165 14.88 -14.67 10.99
C PRO A 165 15.02 -15.85 11.97
N ASP A 166 15.21 -15.58 13.27
CA ASP A 166 15.24 -16.59 14.34
C ASP A 166 13.85 -16.91 14.93
N GLU A 167 12.81 -16.13 14.61
CA GLU A 167 11.47 -16.34 15.14
C GLU A 167 10.53 -17.02 14.15
N GLN A 168 9.87 -18.05 14.68
CA GLN A 168 8.81 -18.85 14.08
C GLN A 168 7.56 -18.02 13.71
N ASN A 169 7.60 -16.71 13.48
CA ASN A 169 6.40 -15.88 13.33
C ASN A 169 5.53 -16.30 12.14
N VAL A 170 6.16 -16.65 11.00
CA VAL A 170 5.47 -17.25 9.86
C VAL A 170 4.84 -18.58 10.27
N GLU A 171 5.61 -19.48 10.89
CA GLU A 171 5.13 -20.80 11.31
C GLU A 171 4.03 -20.72 12.37
N LEU A 172 4.14 -19.80 13.33
CA LEU A 172 3.19 -19.52 14.39
C LEU A 172 1.87 -19.05 13.78
N ILE A 173 1.94 -18.10 12.84
CA ILE A 173 0.76 -17.67 12.09
C ILE A 173 0.15 -18.85 11.36
N GLU A 174 0.93 -19.73 10.72
CA GLU A 174 0.34 -20.86 9.99
C GLU A 174 -0.21 -21.97 10.91
N ARG A 175 0.38 -22.22 12.07
CA ARG A 175 -0.04 -23.26 13.03
C ARG A 175 -1.34 -22.91 13.76
N GLU A 176 -1.53 -21.64 14.07
CA GLU A 176 -2.68 -21.17 14.83
C GLU A 176 -3.97 -21.15 13.99
N ASN A 177 -5.13 -20.94 14.61
CA ASN A 177 -6.35 -20.60 13.87
C ASN A 177 -6.32 -19.12 13.41
N PHE A 178 -7.25 -18.72 12.53
CA PHE A 178 -7.28 -17.36 11.99
C PHE A 178 -7.45 -16.28 13.06
N TYR A 179 -8.35 -16.48 14.02
CA TYR A 179 -8.68 -15.51 15.06
C TYR A 179 -7.52 -15.30 16.04
N SER A 180 -6.81 -16.37 16.41
CA SER A 180 -5.59 -16.29 17.21
C SER A 180 -4.53 -15.44 16.51
N SER A 181 -4.26 -15.69 15.23
CA SER A 181 -3.28 -14.91 14.46
C SER A 181 -3.71 -13.45 14.28
N ALA A 182 -4.99 -13.20 14.00
CA ALA A 182 -5.52 -11.85 13.88
C ALA A 182 -5.40 -11.06 15.20
N SER A 183 -5.74 -11.72 16.32
CA SER A 183 -5.62 -11.13 17.66
C SER A 183 -4.18 -10.81 18.01
N TRP A 184 -3.24 -11.70 17.69
CA TRP A 184 -1.82 -11.45 17.93
C TRP A 184 -1.30 -10.24 17.16
N ILE A 185 -1.61 -10.14 15.86
CA ILE A 185 -1.22 -9.00 15.02
C ILE A 185 -1.82 -7.68 15.56
N LEU A 186 -3.10 -7.69 15.94
CA LEU A 186 -3.76 -6.51 16.52
C LEU A 186 -3.17 -6.13 17.88
N LEU A 187 -2.75 -7.11 18.68
CA LEU A 187 -2.07 -6.87 19.95
C LEU A 187 -0.72 -6.19 19.73
N LEU A 188 0.04 -6.59 18.72
CA LEU A 188 1.29 -5.94 18.35
C LEU A 188 1.08 -4.49 17.91
N LEU A 189 0.08 -4.23 17.05
CA LEU A 189 -0.27 -2.85 16.66
C LEU A 189 -0.72 -2.01 17.86
N LYS A 190 -1.53 -2.58 18.76
CA LYS A 190 -1.96 -1.93 20.00
C LYS A 190 -0.76 -1.57 20.88
N LYS A 191 0.19 -2.48 21.07
CA LYS A 191 1.42 -2.20 21.85
C LYS A 191 2.19 -1.02 21.27
N ILE A 192 2.34 -0.96 19.95
CA ILE A 192 3.01 0.19 19.30
C ILE A 192 2.23 1.49 19.54
N ALA A 193 0.90 1.44 19.55
CA ALA A 193 0.06 2.59 19.85
C ALA A 193 0.20 3.10 21.29
N GLU A 194 0.57 2.21 22.22
CA GLU A 194 0.71 2.50 23.65
C GLU A 194 2.09 3.05 24.00
N TYR A 195 3.08 2.95 23.10
CA TYR A 195 4.39 3.56 23.31
C TYR A 195 4.32 5.10 23.39
N PRO A 196 5.32 5.73 24.06
CA PRO A 196 5.56 7.17 23.98
C PRO A 196 5.57 7.65 22.52
N LEU A 197 5.12 8.88 22.27
CA LEU A 197 4.92 9.38 20.90
C LEU A 197 6.18 9.24 20.04
N ASP A 198 7.34 9.63 20.57
CA ASP A 198 8.64 9.53 19.91
C ASP A 198 9.07 8.09 19.59
N GLU A 199 8.50 7.10 20.28
CA GLU A 199 8.78 5.67 20.08
C GLU A 199 7.76 4.98 19.16
N ARG A 200 6.65 5.65 18.79
CA ARG A 200 5.62 5.07 17.90
C ARG A 200 6.11 4.98 16.47
N ASN A 201 6.89 3.94 16.18
CA ASN A 201 7.48 3.73 14.88
C ASN A 201 7.44 2.26 14.48
N ILE A 202 7.53 2.02 13.17
CA ILE A 202 7.81 0.69 12.60
C ILE A 202 9.02 0.80 11.69
N GLU A 203 9.82 -0.24 11.61
CA GLU A 203 10.91 -0.27 10.62
C GLU A 203 10.34 -0.30 9.20
N HIS A 204 10.98 0.43 8.28
CA HIS A 204 10.66 0.32 6.87
C HIS A 204 11.10 -1.05 6.35
N PHE A 205 10.30 -1.73 5.52
CA PHE A 205 10.62 -3.10 5.10
C PHE A 205 11.91 -3.18 4.26
N PHE A 206 12.08 -2.29 3.28
CA PHE A 206 13.26 -2.36 2.38
C PHE A 206 14.48 -1.58 2.86
N LEU A 207 14.32 -0.56 3.69
CA LEU A 207 15.35 0.45 3.94
C LEU A 207 15.58 0.58 5.44
N LYS A 208 16.81 0.90 5.84
CA LYS A 208 17.22 1.02 7.25
C LYS A 208 16.80 2.36 7.85
N PHE A 209 15.50 2.58 7.96
CA PHE A 209 14.94 3.71 8.71
C PHE A 209 13.54 3.37 9.25
N ARG A 210 13.10 4.18 10.21
CA ARG A 210 11.81 4.03 10.88
C ARG A 210 10.73 4.92 10.28
N LEU A 211 9.55 4.36 10.07
CA LEU A 211 8.33 5.07 9.72
C LEU A 211 7.60 5.48 11.00
N SER A 212 7.34 6.79 11.12
CA SER A 212 6.60 7.32 12.26
C SER A 212 5.11 7.01 12.16
N LEU A 213 4.55 6.63 13.29
CA LEU A 213 3.13 6.39 13.50
C LEU A 213 2.48 7.39 14.47
N ILE A 214 3.16 8.50 14.78
CA ILE A 214 2.72 9.52 15.75
C ILE A 214 1.33 10.08 15.41
N ASP A 215 1.09 10.31 14.11
CA ASP A 215 -0.14 10.94 13.63
C ASP A 215 -1.35 9.98 13.59
N TYR A 216 -1.17 8.72 14.00
CA TYR A 216 -2.19 7.69 13.83
C TYR A 216 -2.82 7.26 15.15
N ASP A 217 -4.15 7.35 15.20
CA ASP A 217 -4.92 6.73 16.26
C ASP A 217 -5.11 5.24 15.97
N MET A 218 -4.39 4.40 16.71
CA MET A 218 -4.49 2.95 16.63
C MET A 218 -5.28 2.34 17.79
N ARG A 219 -5.94 3.16 18.63
CA ARG A 219 -6.75 2.67 19.77
C ARG A 219 -7.94 1.81 19.35
N TRP A 220 -8.37 1.90 18.09
CA TRP A 220 -9.35 0.98 17.50
C TRP A 220 -8.95 -0.49 17.61
N CYS A 221 -7.64 -0.80 17.70
CA CYS A 221 -7.17 -2.17 17.92
C CYS A 221 -7.72 -2.74 19.25
N ALA A 222 -7.83 -1.93 20.31
CA ALA A 222 -8.34 -2.38 21.60
C ALA A 222 -9.82 -2.79 21.51
N SER A 223 -10.66 -1.96 20.89
CA SER A 223 -12.09 -2.25 20.70
C SER A 223 -12.32 -3.53 19.91
N ILE A 224 -11.50 -3.80 18.89
CA ILE A 224 -11.61 -5.03 18.10
C ILE A 224 -11.14 -6.25 18.90
N LEU A 225 -10.05 -6.12 19.66
CA LEU A 225 -9.55 -7.20 20.51
C LEU A 225 -10.56 -7.61 21.57
N GLU A 226 -11.35 -6.68 22.11
CA GLU A 226 -12.44 -7.00 23.03
C GLU A 226 -13.53 -7.85 22.35
N HIS A 227 -13.93 -7.50 21.12
CA HIS A 227 -14.92 -8.27 20.35
C HIS A 227 -14.42 -9.67 19.97
N LEU A 228 -13.12 -9.80 19.65
CA LEU A 228 -12.53 -11.10 19.32
C LEU A 228 -12.42 -12.04 20.53
N LYS A 229 -12.37 -11.50 21.77
CA LYS A 229 -12.37 -12.30 23.00
C LYS A 229 -13.75 -12.82 23.40
N SER A 230 -14.82 -12.19 22.90
CA SER A 230 -16.20 -12.59 23.19
C SER A 230 -16.79 -13.56 22.14
N SER A 231 -15.99 -13.96 21.15
CA SER A 231 -16.35 -14.88 20.05
C SER A 231 -15.66 -16.22 20.22
#